data_AF-A0A5C4LZG0-F1
#
_entry.id   AF-A0A5C4LZG0-F1
#
_cell.length_a   1.000
_cell.length_b   1.000
_cell.length_c   1.000
_cell.angle_alpha   90.00
_cell.angle_beta   90.00
_cell.angle_gamma   90.00
#
_symmetry.space_group_name_H-M   'P 1'
#
loop_
_entity.id
_entity.type
_entity.pdbx_description
1 polymer ?
#
loop_
_entity_poly.entity_id
_entity_poly.type
_entity_poly.pdbx_seq_one_letter_code
_entity_poly.pdbx_strand_id
1 'polypeptide(L)'
;MAVDLSTPLSWKSATGDAATMLDELQPNIVKAHVRDHLSVLFLGFGDAGEAKAFLRALAGLMKSAKQHLEEVEAFKAGQGGGRPYVGAGLSSAGYAKLGITAVPGDPSFQGGAKNAVENLTDPPVGSWEQPYQQAIDAVVLIGDANAAAAEATRAEVLGLLPPSVTVLGEETGTGRVNANGDGIEHFGYVDGRSQPLFLTEEIETERDTTDGINEWNPSASLSQILVPDPAAPDPGVHFGSYLVFRKLEQNVRLFKQAEQHLAEQLALTGEDAERAGAMLIGRFEDGTPLVVQSAAGAHSPVENDFSYDSDKLAQKCPFQAHIRKTNPRGSGGAEPPEAERAHLMARRGQTYGQRTDDPNGDVPPEYRPENGVGLLFMAFNSSLGNQFEFTQRLWANNAGFPVTPDGSRPGLDPVIGQGERPGSNYSRDWGHNDFQAVDPIPQAVTLLGGEYFFAPSLAFLRGL
;
A
#
# COMPACT_ATOMS: atom_id res chain seq x y z
N MET A 1 23.46 -16.00 15.20
CA MET A 1 22.18 -16.55 15.70
C MET A 1 21.22 -16.33 14.56
N ALA A 2 20.51 -17.37 14.14
CA ALA A 2 19.60 -17.28 13.00
C ALA A 2 18.60 -16.12 13.15
N VAL A 3 18.18 -15.54 12.02
CA VAL A 3 17.15 -14.51 12.00
C VAL A 3 15.84 -15.09 12.52
N ASP A 4 15.34 -14.57 13.64
CA ASP A 4 14.03 -14.94 14.16
C ASP A 4 12.95 -14.17 13.39
N LEU A 5 12.25 -14.85 12.48
CA LEU A 5 11.18 -14.24 11.70
C LEU A 5 9.86 -14.11 12.48
N SER A 6 9.72 -14.76 13.63
CA SER A 6 8.46 -14.82 14.37
C SER A 6 8.16 -13.56 15.19
N THR A 7 9.14 -12.66 15.32
CA THR A 7 9.04 -11.45 16.14
C THR A 7 9.49 -10.20 15.38
N PRO A 8 9.13 -8.98 15.85
CA PRO A 8 9.76 -7.74 15.40
C PRO A 8 11.25 -7.71 15.75
N LEU A 9 12.03 -6.91 15.01
CA LEU A 9 13.49 -6.79 15.18
C LEU A 9 13.89 -5.43 15.74
N SER A 10 14.79 -5.40 16.72
CA SER A 10 15.55 -4.17 17.02
C SER A 10 16.70 -4.06 16.05
N TRP A 11 16.64 -3.11 15.12
CA TRP A 11 17.70 -2.96 14.12
C TRP A 11 18.98 -2.36 14.72
N LYS A 12 18.87 -1.54 15.77
CA LYS A 12 20.04 -0.90 16.42
C LYS A 12 20.88 -1.89 17.22
N SER A 13 20.24 -2.94 17.75
CA SER A 13 20.91 -3.99 18.54
C SER A 13 21.10 -5.31 17.77
N ALA A 14 20.71 -5.35 16.49
CA ALA A 14 20.89 -6.51 15.63
C ALA A 14 22.38 -6.86 15.49
N THR A 15 22.70 -8.15 15.63
CA THR A 15 24.06 -8.70 15.45
C THR A 15 24.00 -10.01 14.67
N GLY A 16 25.14 -10.47 14.15
CA GLY A 16 25.23 -11.72 13.40
C GLY A 16 24.32 -11.75 12.16
N ASP A 17 23.55 -12.83 12.03
CA ASP A 17 22.68 -13.12 10.89
C ASP A 17 21.62 -12.03 10.69
N ALA A 18 21.05 -11.48 11.76
CA ALA A 18 20.06 -10.40 11.67
C ALA A 18 20.67 -9.08 11.16
N ALA A 19 21.90 -8.77 11.58
CA ALA A 19 22.63 -7.61 11.03
C ALA A 19 22.95 -7.81 9.55
N THR A 20 23.40 -9.02 9.19
CA THR A 20 23.69 -9.40 7.80
C THR A 20 22.43 -9.30 6.93
N MET A 21 21.27 -9.73 7.44
CA MET A 21 20.00 -9.58 6.74
C MET A 21 19.68 -8.12 6.44
N LEU A 22 19.85 -7.20 7.40
CA LEU A 22 19.61 -5.78 7.18
C LEU A 22 20.61 -5.15 6.20
N ASP A 23 21.85 -5.65 6.18
CA ASP A 23 22.88 -5.24 5.22
C ASP A 23 22.58 -5.71 3.78
N GLU A 24 21.78 -6.76 3.60
CA GLU A 24 21.47 -7.35 2.30
C GLU A 24 20.02 -7.17 1.83
N LEU A 25 19.13 -6.71 2.70
CA LEU A 25 17.74 -6.42 2.37
C LEU A 25 17.64 -5.06 1.65
N GLN A 26 16.74 -4.95 0.67
CA GLN A 26 16.42 -3.66 0.05
C GLN A 26 15.69 -2.71 1.02
N PRO A 27 15.89 -1.38 0.92
CA PRO A 27 15.11 -0.39 1.65
C PRO A 27 13.65 -0.39 1.17
N ASN A 28 12.82 0.45 1.79
CA ASN A 28 11.38 0.55 1.53
C ASN A 28 10.53 -0.68 1.96
N ILE A 29 11.14 -1.82 2.28
CA ILE A 29 10.44 -3.03 2.76
C ILE A 29 10.05 -2.88 4.23
N VAL A 30 11.00 -3.09 5.16
CA VAL A 30 10.74 -3.07 6.61
C VAL A 30 10.38 -1.69 7.15
N LYS A 31 10.81 -0.63 6.48
CA LYS A 31 10.42 0.76 6.75
C LYS A 31 10.27 1.50 5.42
N ALA A 32 9.19 2.27 5.28
CA ALA A 32 8.93 3.07 4.08
C ALA A 32 10.07 4.07 3.83
N HIS A 33 10.44 4.24 2.56
CA HIS A 33 11.39 5.26 2.13
C HIS A 33 10.66 6.50 1.61
N VAL A 34 11.18 7.70 1.85
CA VAL A 34 10.63 8.94 1.26
C VAL A 34 10.65 8.87 -0.27
N ARG A 35 9.56 9.30 -0.92
CA ARG A 35 9.37 9.13 -2.37
C ARG A 35 8.34 10.12 -2.93
N ASP A 36 8.41 11.38 -2.46
CA ASP A 36 7.51 12.46 -2.91
C ASP A 36 7.63 12.68 -4.42
N HIS A 37 8.80 12.39 -4.98
CA HIS A 37 8.99 12.23 -6.41
C HIS A 37 9.42 10.79 -6.67
N LEU A 38 8.61 10.06 -7.44
CA LEU A 38 8.83 8.65 -7.74
C LEU A 38 8.79 8.43 -9.26
N SER A 39 9.77 7.71 -9.79
CA SER A 39 9.71 7.12 -11.12
C SER A 39 9.63 5.60 -11.00
N VAL A 40 8.75 4.98 -11.77
CA VAL A 40 8.55 3.53 -11.82
C VAL A 40 8.81 3.07 -13.25
N LEU A 41 9.92 2.39 -13.47
CA LEU A 41 10.31 1.89 -14.79
C LEU A 41 9.94 0.41 -14.92
N PHE A 42 9.11 0.07 -15.90
CA PHE A 42 8.81 -1.32 -16.24
C PHE A 42 9.72 -1.77 -17.38
N LEU A 43 10.44 -2.86 -17.19
CA LEU A 43 11.50 -3.30 -18.09
C LEU A 43 11.17 -4.64 -18.75
N GLY A 44 11.63 -4.78 -19.98
CA GLY A 44 11.67 -6.02 -20.74
C GLY A 44 13.12 -6.44 -20.99
N PHE A 45 13.42 -7.73 -20.87
CA PHE A 45 14.72 -8.32 -21.14
C PHE A 45 14.72 -9.05 -22.49
N GLY A 46 15.65 -8.68 -23.36
CA GLY A 46 15.90 -9.29 -24.67
C GLY A 46 17.08 -10.26 -24.67
N ASP A 47 18.12 -10.00 -23.88
CA ASP A 47 19.28 -10.88 -23.68
C ASP A 47 19.55 -11.12 -22.20
N ALA A 48 19.76 -12.38 -21.82
CA ALA A 48 19.93 -12.77 -20.43
C ALA A 48 21.25 -12.29 -19.82
N GLY A 49 22.34 -12.25 -20.60
CA GLY A 49 23.66 -11.83 -20.14
C GLY A 49 23.70 -10.31 -19.89
N GLU A 50 23.17 -9.54 -20.84
CA GLU A 50 23.02 -8.09 -20.71
C GLU A 50 22.08 -7.69 -19.56
N ALA A 51 20.95 -8.40 -19.39
CA ALA A 51 20.03 -8.15 -18.28
C ALA A 51 20.68 -8.42 -16.90
N LYS A 52 21.45 -9.52 -16.76
CA LYS A 52 22.23 -9.79 -15.54
C LYS A 52 23.27 -8.71 -15.28
N ALA A 53 24.00 -8.30 -16.31
CA ALA A 53 25.01 -7.23 -16.19
C ALA A 53 24.37 -5.90 -15.76
N PHE A 54 23.21 -5.56 -16.32
CA PHE A 54 22.43 -4.38 -15.91
C PHE A 54 22.01 -4.46 -14.44
N LEU A 55 21.40 -5.57 -14.00
CA LEU A 55 20.94 -5.73 -12.61
C LEU A 55 22.11 -5.67 -11.62
N ARG A 56 23.27 -6.25 -11.97
CA ARG A 56 24.50 -6.13 -11.17
C ARG A 56 24.99 -4.69 -11.09
N ALA A 57 24.96 -3.94 -12.19
CA ALA A 57 25.33 -2.53 -12.21
C ALA A 57 24.35 -1.67 -11.39
N LEU A 58 23.05 -1.93 -11.51
CA LEU A 58 21.98 -1.28 -10.75
C LEU A 58 22.20 -1.46 -9.24
N ALA A 59 22.60 -2.65 -8.80
CA ALA A 59 22.93 -2.90 -7.40
C ALA A 59 24.05 -2.01 -6.84
N GLY A 60 24.92 -1.45 -7.69
CA GLY A 60 25.92 -0.46 -7.31
C GLY A 60 25.36 0.93 -6.99
N LEU A 61 24.15 1.25 -7.48
CA LEU A 61 23.43 2.49 -7.15
C LEU A 61 22.53 2.35 -5.92
N MET A 62 22.16 1.11 -5.57
CA MET A 62 21.27 0.81 -4.46
C MET A 62 21.94 1.03 -3.10
N LYS A 63 21.13 0.97 -2.05
CA LYS A 63 21.57 0.95 -0.65
C LYS A 63 20.83 -0.15 0.10
N SER A 64 21.31 -0.56 1.26
CA SER A 64 20.65 -1.56 2.10
C SER A 64 19.57 -0.95 2.98
N ALA A 65 18.71 -1.80 3.55
CA ALA A 65 17.74 -1.43 4.57
C ALA A 65 18.44 -0.79 5.77
N LYS A 66 19.58 -1.34 6.20
CA LYS A 66 20.39 -0.75 7.28
C LYS A 66 20.88 0.66 6.96
N GLN A 67 21.46 0.86 5.78
CA GLN A 67 21.93 2.19 5.36
C GLN A 67 20.79 3.21 5.33
N HIS A 68 19.61 2.80 4.87
CA HIS A 68 18.41 3.64 4.93
C HIS A 68 18.01 3.97 6.38
N LEU A 69 18.03 3.00 7.29
CA LEU A 69 17.68 3.23 8.70
C LEU A 69 18.69 4.18 9.39
N GLU A 70 19.98 4.05 9.08
CA GLU A 70 21.04 4.96 9.54
C GLU A 70 20.82 6.38 9.01
N GLU A 71 20.47 6.54 7.73
CA GLU A 71 20.13 7.84 7.13
C GLU A 71 18.89 8.48 7.78
N VAL A 72 17.88 7.69 8.15
CA VAL A 72 16.69 8.20 8.87
C VAL A 72 17.08 8.74 10.25
N GLU A 73 17.92 8.04 11.01
CA GLU A 73 18.37 8.54 12.32
C GLU A 73 19.27 9.76 12.19
N ALA A 74 20.16 9.79 11.20
CA ALA A 74 20.99 10.95 10.91
C ALA A 74 20.13 12.18 10.56
N PHE A 75 19.07 11.99 9.76
CA PHE A 75 18.12 13.05 9.42
C PHE A 75 17.40 13.58 10.66
N LYS A 76 16.86 12.69 11.52
CA LYS A 76 16.23 13.09 12.80
C LYS A 76 17.19 13.84 13.73
N ALA A 77 18.48 13.50 13.70
CA ALA A 77 19.52 14.19 14.46
C ALA A 77 19.99 15.51 13.81
N GLY A 78 19.42 15.93 12.67
CA GLY A 78 19.78 17.15 11.96
C GLY A 78 21.11 17.08 11.21
N GLN A 79 21.61 15.88 10.90
CA GLN A 79 22.94 15.66 10.32
C GLN A 79 22.98 15.64 8.77
N GLY A 80 21.85 15.88 8.11
CA GLY A 80 21.76 15.98 6.64
C GLY A 80 20.74 15.02 6.01
N GLY A 81 20.60 15.11 4.68
CA GLY A 81 19.70 14.25 3.89
C GLY A 81 20.33 12.93 3.49
N GLY A 82 19.50 11.89 3.33
CA GLY A 82 19.89 10.60 2.77
C GLY A 82 20.05 10.63 1.24
N ARG A 83 20.51 9.53 0.67
CA ARG A 83 20.57 9.38 -0.81
C ARG A 83 19.20 8.96 -1.37
N PRO A 84 18.94 9.18 -2.67
CA PRO A 84 17.74 8.64 -3.32
C PRO A 84 17.58 7.13 -3.14
N TYR A 85 16.32 6.68 -3.17
CA TYR A 85 15.95 5.28 -3.21
C TYR A 85 16.05 4.75 -4.63
N VAL A 86 16.74 3.62 -4.79
CA VAL A 86 16.65 2.75 -5.97
C VAL A 86 16.24 1.36 -5.48
N GLY A 87 15.08 0.89 -5.90
CA GLY A 87 14.55 -0.44 -5.65
C GLY A 87 14.41 -1.23 -6.93
N ALA A 88 14.51 -2.55 -6.84
CA ALA A 88 14.35 -3.45 -7.97
C ALA A 88 13.44 -4.62 -7.62
N GLY A 89 12.52 -4.97 -8.52
CA GLY A 89 11.70 -6.17 -8.45
C GLY A 89 11.76 -6.95 -9.76
N LEU A 90 11.73 -8.28 -9.68
CA LEU A 90 11.69 -9.17 -10.84
C LEU A 90 10.34 -9.91 -10.85
N SER A 91 9.68 -9.98 -11.99
CA SER A 91 8.51 -10.84 -12.16
C SER A 91 8.95 -12.30 -12.34
N SER A 92 8.01 -13.25 -12.24
CA SER A 92 8.32 -14.66 -12.55
C SER A 92 8.82 -14.83 -13.99
N ALA A 93 8.34 -14.01 -14.95
CA ALA A 93 8.82 -14.01 -16.32
C ALA A 93 10.27 -13.49 -16.41
N GLY A 94 10.62 -12.48 -15.63
CA GLY A 94 11.99 -11.97 -15.54
C GLY A 94 12.98 -13.03 -15.03
N TYR A 95 12.63 -13.76 -13.96
CA TYR A 95 13.43 -14.89 -13.49
C TYR A 95 13.66 -15.94 -14.59
N ALA A 96 12.61 -16.29 -15.34
CA ALA A 96 12.71 -17.24 -16.44
C ALA A 96 13.64 -16.75 -17.55
N LYS A 97 13.55 -15.48 -17.95
CA LYS A 97 14.43 -14.89 -18.98
C LYS A 97 15.89 -14.79 -18.54
N LEU A 98 16.16 -14.62 -17.25
CA LEU A 98 17.51 -14.66 -16.70
C LEU A 98 18.06 -16.09 -16.60
N GLY A 99 17.25 -17.12 -16.83
CA GLY A 99 17.64 -18.52 -16.70
C GLY A 99 17.91 -18.93 -15.25
N ILE A 100 17.20 -18.34 -14.29
CA ILE A 100 17.35 -18.60 -12.85
C ILE A 100 16.28 -19.61 -12.45
N THR A 101 16.71 -20.79 -11.97
CA THR A 101 15.80 -21.91 -11.68
C THR A 101 15.28 -21.92 -10.25
N ALA A 102 15.99 -21.30 -9.30
CA ALA A 102 15.56 -21.17 -7.92
C ALA A 102 14.63 -19.95 -7.76
N VAL A 103 13.41 -20.05 -8.27
CA VAL A 103 12.43 -18.95 -8.30
C VAL A 103 11.64 -18.87 -6.99
N PRO A 104 11.26 -17.66 -6.52
CA PRO A 104 10.29 -17.50 -5.42
C PRO A 104 9.02 -18.35 -5.61
N GLY A 105 8.57 -18.98 -4.51
CA GLY A 105 7.60 -20.08 -4.53
C GLY A 105 6.12 -19.69 -4.42
N ASP A 106 5.79 -18.40 -4.30
CA ASP A 106 4.39 -17.96 -4.16
C ASP A 106 3.60 -18.25 -5.46
N PRO A 107 2.46 -18.98 -5.39
CA PRO A 107 1.69 -19.35 -6.57
C PRO A 107 1.12 -18.16 -7.34
N SER A 108 0.69 -17.09 -6.66
CA SER A 108 0.15 -15.90 -7.28
C SER A 108 1.26 -15.14 -8.02
N PHE A 109 2.45 -15.04 -7.42
CA PHE A 109 3.64 -14.49 -8.09
C PHE A 109 4.02 -15.27 -9.36
N GLN A 110 4.05 -16.60 -9.27
CA GLN A 110 4.36 -17.46 -10.41
C GLN A 110 3.30 -17.38 -11.51
N GLY A 111 2.03 -17.21 -11.12
CA GLY A 111 0.92 -16.97 -12.04
C GLY A 111 0.95 -15.58 -12.68
N GLY A 112 1.47 -14.57 -12.00
CA GLY A 112 1.43 -13.17 -12.41
C GLY A 112 0.04 -12.54 -12.26
N ALA A 113 -0.03 -11.22 -12.18
CA ALA A 113 -1.26 -10.49 -11.85
C ALA A 113 -2.36 -10.68 -12.90
N LYS A 114 -1.99 -10.90 -14.17
CA LYS A 114 -2.95 -11.14 -15.27
C LYS A 114 -3.80 -12.39 -15.05
N ASN A 115 -3.26 -13.40 -14.36
CA ASN A 115 -3.99 -14.62 -14.02
C ASN A 115 -4.85 -14.47 -12.76
N ALA A 116 -4.70 -13.37 -12.01
CA ALA A 116 -5.51 -13.06 -10.83
C ALA A 116 -6.81 -12.31 -11.17
N VAL A 117 -7.00 -11.87 -12.43
CA VAL A 117 -8.11 -11.00 -12.87
C VAL A 117 -9.48 -11.53 -12.41
N GLU A 118 -9.77 -12.79 -12.69
CA GLU A 118 -11.06 -13.41 -12.32
C GLU A 118 -11.24 -13.44 -10.80
N ASN A 119 -10.19 -13.84 -10.07
CA ASN A 119 -10.21 -13.96 -8.61
C ASN A 119 -10.36 -12.60 -7.90
N LEU A 120 -9.81 -11.54 -8.48
CA LEU A 120 -9.89 -10.18 -7.93
C LEU A 120 -11.08 -9.39 -8.48
N THR A 121 -11.81 -9.94 -9.45
CA THR A 121 -12.89 -9.23 -10.17
C THR A 121 -12.37 -7.97 -10.87
N ASP A 122 -11.14 -8.03 -11.38
CA ASP A 122 -10.50 -6.95 -12.12
C ASP A 122 -11.12 -6.79 -13.52
N PRO A 123 -10.99 -5.60 -14.14
CA PRO A 123 -11.22 -5.44 -15.57
C PRO A 123 -10.36 -6.41 -16.39
N PRO A 124 -10.85 -6.89 -17.54
CA PRO A 124 -10.10 -7.81 -18.39
C PRO A 124 -8.78 -7.17 -18.85
N VAL A 125 -7.71 -7.96 -18.99
CA VAL A 125 -6.38 -7.47 -19.37
C VAL A 125 -6.40 -6.60 -20.64
N GLY A 126 -7.29 -6.89 -21.60
CA GLY A 126 -7.44 -6.08 -22.82
C GLY A 126 -7.88 -4.63 -22.60
N SER A 127 -8.42 -4.29 -21.42
CA SER A 127 -8.77 -2.91 -21.04
C SER A 127 -7.70 -2.22 -20.18
N TRP A 128 -6.62 -2.92 -19.81
CA TRP A 128 -5.51 -2.32 -19.07
C TRP A 128 -4.73 -1.38 -19.99
N GLU A 129 -4.02 -0.39 -19.44
CA GLU A 129 -3.13 0.47 -20.22
C GLU A 129 -1.89 -0.30 -20.70
N GLN A 130 -1.23 0.21 -21.73
CA GLN A 130 0.17 -0.16 -21.99
C GLN A 130 1.04 0.52 -20.92
N PRO A 131 2.04 -0.17 -20.33
CA PRO A 131 2.60 -1.46 -20.75
C PRO A 131 1.98 -2.70 -20.09
N TYR A 132 0.98 -2.56 -19.22
CA TYR A 132 0.51 -3.64 -18.35
C TYR A 132 -0.11 -4.84 -19.07
N GLN A 133 -0.52 -4.68 -20.33
CA GLN A 133 -0.96 -5.80 -21.16
C GLN A 133 0.20 -6.74 -21.58
N GLN A 134 1.44 -6.26 -21.54
CA GLN A 134 2.64 -7.00 -21.97
C GLN A 134 3.22 -7.84 -20.83
N ALA A 135 4.15 -8.74 -21.18
CA ALA A 135 5.00 -9.41 -20.19
C ALA A 135 6.07 -8.42 -19.71
N ILE A 136 6.01 -8.05 -18.43
CA ILE A 136 6.99 -7.21 -17.77
C ILE A 136 7.97 -8.12 -17.03
N ASP A 137 9.28 -7.91 -17.20
CA ASP A 137 10.32 -8.76 -16.60
C ASP A 137 10.84 -8.19 -15.29
N ALA A 138 10.93 -6.86 -15.18
CA ALA A 138 11.39 -6.19 -13.98
C ALA A 138 10.71 -4.83 -13.77
N VAL A 139 10.76 -4.35 -12.54
CA VAL A 139 10.42 -2.99 -12.15
C VAL A 139 11.60 -2.35 -11.43
N VAL A 140 11.88 -1.08 -11.73
CA VAL A 140 12.84 -0.25 -11.00
C VAL A 140 12.11 0.95 -10.42
N LEU A 141 12.22 1.14 -9.10
CA LEU A 141 11.60 2.23 -8.35
C LEU A 141 12.67 3.25 -7.97
N ILE A 142 12.50 4.51 -8.38
CA ILE A 142 13.46 5.58 -8.10
C ILE A 142 12.73 6.69 -7.36
N GLY A 143 13.04 6.89 -6.08
CA GLY A 143 12.28 7.78 -5.20
C GLY A 143 13.16 8.75 -4.40
N ASP A 144 12.73 9.99 -4.27
CA ASP A 144 13.35 10.97 -3.38
C ASP A 144 12.34 12.03 -2.90
N ALA A 145 12.69 12.80 -1.86
CA ALA A 145 11.93 13.99 -1.46
C ALA A 145 12.18 15.17 -2.40
N ASN A 146 13.33 15.20 -3.08
CA ASN A 146 13.77 16.25 -3.98
C ASN A 146 13.66 15.79 -5.45
N ALA A 147 12.87 16.51 -6.25
CA ALA A 147 12.64 16.19 -7.66
C ALA A 147 13.93 16.13 -8.49
N ALA A 148 14.89 17.02 -8.25
CA ALA A 148 16.13 17.05 -9.02
C ALA A 148 17.04 15.86 -8.69
N ALA A 149 17.06 15.43 -7.42
CA ALA A 149 17.79 14.23 -7.02
C ALA A 149 17.16 12.96 -7.63
N ALA A 150 15.82 12.85 -7.60
CA ALA A 150 15.11 11.76 -8.25
C ALA A 150 15.38 11.69 -9.76
N GLU A 151 15.32 12.82 -10.47
CA GLU A 151 15.59 12.87 -11.91
C GLU A 151 17.06 12.57 -12.25
N ALA A 152 18.01 13.05 -11.45
CA ALA A 152 19.42 12.73 -11.63
C ALA A 152 19.69 11.23 -11.48
N THR A 153 19.16 10.61 -10.43
CA THR A 153 19.27 9.16 -10.23
C THR A 153 18.55 8.37 -11.32
N ARG A 154 17.39 8.84 -11.79
CA ARG A 154 16.69 8.24 -12.93
C ARG A 154 17.56 8.28 -14.19
N ALA A 155 18.19 9.41 -14.49
CA ALA A 155 19.09 9.52 -15.63
C ALA A 155 20.31 8.58 -15.51
N GLU A 156 20.87 8.41 -14.31
CA GLU A 156 21.93 7.43 -14.05
C GLU A 156 21.46 5.99 -14.33
N VAL A 157 20.27 5.60 -13.82
CA VAL A 157 19.69 4.27 -14.08
C VAL A 157 19.46 4.03 -15.56
N LEU A 158 18.87 4.99 -16.27
CA LEU A 158 18.65 4.89 -17.72
C LEU A 158 19.97 4.78 -18.49
N GLY A 159 21.03 5.43 -18.03
CA GLY A 159 22.38 5.35 -18.61
C GLY A 159 23.04 3.97 -18.45
N LEU A 160 22.57 3.12 -17.54
CA LEU A 160 23.04 1.75 -17.37
C LEU A 160 22.36 0.75 -18.33
N LEU A 161 21.26 1.12 -18.98
CA LEU A 161 20.48 0.20 -19.80
C LEU A 161 21.24 -0.20 -21.08
N PRO A 162 21.54 -1.49 -21.28
CA PRO A 162 22.03 -1.96 -22.57
C PRO A 162 20.88 -2.04 -23.59
N PRO A 163 21.17 -2.11 -24.90
CA PRO A 163 20.13 -2.09 -25.95
C PRO A 163 19.07 -3.19 -25.83
N SER A 164 19.40 -4.36 -25.24
CA SER A 164 18.45 -5.45 -25.06
C SER A 164 17.55 -5.31 -23.84
N VAL A 165 17.79 -4.35 -22.94
CA VAL A 165 16.91 -4.05 -21.79
C VAL A 165 16.09 -2.82 -22.13
N THR A 166 14.81 -3.01 -22.42
CA THR A 166 13.92 -1.95 -22.90
C THR A 166 13.01 -1.44 -21.80
N VAL A 167 12.83 -0.13 -21.70
CA VAL A 167 11.74 0.46 -20.90
C VAL A 167 10.44 0.26 -21.67
N LEU A 168 9.57 -0.62 -21.16
CA LEU A 168 8.27 -0.93 -21.75
C LEU A 168 7.26 0.19 -21.46
N GLY A 169 7.38 0.81 -20.29
CA GLY A 169 6.62 1.97 -19.89
C GLY A 169 7.10 2.50 -18.55
N GLU A 170 6.58 3.64 -18.18
CA GLU A 170 7.00 4.39 -17.01
C GLU A 170 5.82 5.09 -16.36
N GLU A 171 5.81 5.11 -15.03
CA GLU A 171 4.87 5.91 -14.23
C GLU A 171 5.62 6.94 -13.39
N THR A 172 4.98 8.08 -13.19
CA THR A 172 5.46 9.14 -12.30
C THR A 172 4.54 9.28 -11.10
N GLY A 173 5.08 8.98 -9.92
CA GLY A 173 4.43 9.27 -8.64
C GLY A 173 4.79 10.68 -8.14
N THR A 174 3.81 11.36 -7.57
CA THR A 174 3.97 12.68 -6.94
C THR A 174 3.24 12.68 -5.61
N GLY A 175 3.96 12.95 -4.52
CA GLY A 175 3.40 13.10 -3.18
C GLY A 175 2.52 14.34 -3.08
N ARG A 176 1.48 14.24 -2.26
CA ARG A 176 0.56 15.33 -1.95
C ARG A 176 0.35 15.37 -0.46
N VAL A 177 0.26 16.57 0.09
CA VAL A 177 0.02 16.79 1.51
C VAL A 177 -1.14 17.76 1.71
N ASN A 178 -1.89 17.58 2.79
CA ASN A 178 -2.88 18.56 3.24
C ASN A 178 -2.21 19.75 3.95
N ALA A 179 -3.01 20.69 4.45
CA ALA A 179 -2.51 21.87 5.17
C ALA A 179 -1.79 21.53 6.50
N ASN A 180 -2.06 20.36 7.09
CA ASN A 180 -1.38 19.86 8.30
C ASN A 180 -0.03 19.17 7.98
N GLY A 181 0.29 18.99 6.69
CA GLY A 181 1.50 18.31 6.24
C GLY A 181 1.39 16.78 6.18
N ASP A 182 0.20 16.23 6.37
CA ASP A 182 -0.04 14.78 6.25
C ASP A 182 -0.21 14.38 4.78
N GLY A 183 0.34 13.22 4.42
CA GLY A 183 0.18 12.65 3.08
C GLY A 183 -1.28 12.29 2.78
N ILE A 184 -1.81 12.77 1.67
CA ILE A 184 -3.19 12.52 1.23
C ILE A 184 -3.25 11.84 -0.14
N GLU A 185 -4.36 11.14 -0.39
CA GLU A 185 -4.73 10.64 -1.72
C GLU A 185 -5.68 11.59 -2.48
N HIS A 186 -6.12 11.24 -3.69
CA HIS A 186 -6.86 12.19 -4.55
C HIS A 186 -8.31 12.45 -4.15
N PHE A 187 -8.93 11.60 -3.32
CA PHE A 187 -10.22 11.91 -2.71
C PHE A 187 -10.10 12.91 -1.54
N GLY A 188 -8.89 13.22 -1.09
CA GLY A 188 -8.59 14.24 -0.07
C GLY A 188 -8.27 13.66 1.32
N TYR A 189 -8.22 12.34 1.49
CA TYR A 189 -8.06 11.71 2.79
C TYR A 189 -6.60 11.43 3.11
N VAL A 190 -6.24 11.59 4.39
CA VAL A 190 -4.95 11.12 4.91
C VAL A 190 -4.80 9.62 4.65
N ASP A 191 -3.75 9.25 3.92
CA ASP A 191 -3.42 7.86 3.59
C ASP A 191 -2.06 7.46 4.18
N GLY A 192 -1.83 6.16 4.30
CA GLY A 192 -0.56 5.60 4.77
C GLY A 192 -0.36 5.63 6.29
N ARG A 193 -1.30 6.19 7.06
CA ARG A 193 -1.20 6.34 8.53
C ARG A 193 -1.04 5.02 9.30
N SER A 194 -1.87 4.03 8.99
CA SER A 194 -1.87 2.72 9.66
C SER A 194 -1.02 1.73 8.88
N GLN A 195 0.04 1.23 9.50
CA GLN A 195 1.01 0.28 8.93
C GLN A 195 1.36 -0.81 9.95
N PRO A 196 1.61 -2.05 9.52
CA PRO A 196 2.33 -3.01 10.35
C PRO A 196 3.76 -2.52 10.60
N LEU A 197 4.21 -2.55 11.86
CA LEU A 197 5.54 -2.13 12.27
C LEU A 197 6.40 -3.35 12.61
N PHE A 198 7.52 -3.49 11.90
CA PHE A 198 8.40 -4.66 11.99
C PHE A 198 9.65 -4.40 12.85
N LEU A 199 9.93 -3.13 13.14
CA LEU A 199 11.09 -2.70 13.89
C LEU A 199 10.65 -2.22 15.28
N THR A 200 11.33 -2.68 16.34
CA THR A 200 10.98 -2.28 17.71
C THR A 200 11.12 -0.78 17.91
N GLU A 201 12.11 -0.15 17.25
CA GLU A 201 12.31 1.30 17.30
C GLU A 201 11.13 2.07 16.69
N GLU A 202 10.43 1.52 15.70
CA GLU A 202 9.21 2.13 15.14
C GLU A 202 8.01 1.93 16.07
N ILE A 203 7.88 0.75 16.69
CA ILE A 203 6.83 0.46 17.68
C ILE A 203 6.96 1.40 18.88
N GLU A 204 8.18 1.61 19.37
CA GLU A 204 8.48 2.56 20.44
C GLU A 204 8.18 4.00 20.03
N THR A 205 8.56 4.41 18.81
CA THR A 205 8.24 5.75 18.30
C THR A 205 6.73 5.96 18.22
N GLU A 206 5.97 5.00 17.68
CA GLU A 206 4.50 5.09 17.61
C GLU A 206 3.91 5.28 19.01
N ARG A 207 4.32 4.45 19.99
CA ARG A 207 3.86 4.56 21.38
C ARG A 207 4.18 5.93 22.00
N ASP A 208 5.38 6.45 21.75
CA ASP A 208 5.92 7.58 22.50
C ASP A 208 5.60 8.94 21.86
N THR A 209 5.28 8.98 20.56
CA THR A 209 5.06 10.24 19.82
C THR A 209 3.69 10.37 19.16
N THR A 210 2.79 9.40 19.32
CA THR A 210 1.41 9.44 18.80
C THR A 210 0.39 9.34 19.92
N ASP A 211 -0.85 9.00 19.59
CA ASP A 211 -1.94 8.73 20.54
C ASP A 211 -1.74 7.45 21.35
N GLY A 212 -0.85 6.55 20.91
CA GLY A 212 -0.41 5.38 21.68
C GLY A 212 -0.53 4.07 20.91
N ILE A 213 -0.47 2.97 21.66
CA ILE A 213 -0.66 1.58 21.16
C ILE A 213 -1.44 0.70 22.17
N ASN A 214 -2.27 1.33 23.01
CA ASN A 214 -3.00 0.68 24.11
C ASN A 214 -4.23 -0.11 23.62
N GLU A 215 -4.95 0.42 22.64
CA GLU A 215 -6.11 -0.18 21.99
C GLU A 215 -5.71 -0.97 20.73
N TRP A 216 -4.72 -0.49 19.99
CA TRP A 216 -4.18 -1.17 18.81
C TRP A 216 -2.67 -1.28 18.86
N ASN A 217 -2.17 -2.51 18.96
CA ASN A 217 -0.76 -2.80 18.81
C ASN A 217 -0.41 -3.00 17.32
N PRO A 218 0.39 -2.12 16.69
CA PRO A 218 0.74 -2.21 15.27
C PRO A 218 1.89 -3.19 14.99
N SER A 219 2.46 -3.84 16.02
CA SER A 219 3.57 -4.77 15.86
C SER A 219 3.23 -5.92 14.90
N ALA A 220 4.18 -6.24 14.03
CA ALA A 220 4.11 -7.36 13.10
C ALA A 220 5.44 -8.12 13.10
N SER A 221 5.37 -9.44 12.92
CA SER A 221 6.56 -10.27 12.81
C SER A 221 7.26 -10.06 11.47
N LEU A 222 8.56 -10.29 11.40
CA LEU A 222 9.28 -10.25 10.12
C LEU A 222 8.73 -11.25 9.10
N SER A 223 8.19 -12.40 9.54
CA SER A 223 7.59 -13.42 8.67
C SER A 223 6.36 -12.93 7.91
N GLN A 224 5.77 -11.80 8.31
CA GLN A 224 4.64 -11.18 7.62
C GLN A 224 5.07 -10.35 6.39
N ILE A 225 6.37 -10.09 6.21
CA ILE A 225 6.87 -9.30 5.08
C ILE A 225 8.13 -9.88 4.40
N LEU A 226 8.99 -10.59 5.15
CA LEU A 226 10.24 -11.13 4.63
C LEU A 226 10.07 -12.57 4.15
N VAL A 227 10.75 -12.86 3.04
CA VAL A 227 10.81 -14.17 2.40
C VAL A 227 12.28 -14.51 2.16
N PRO A 228 12.77 -15.71 2.54
CA PRO A 228 14.09 -16.18 2.14
C PRO A 228 14.25 -16.04 0.62
N ASP A 229 15.32 -15.38 0.17
CA ASP A 229 15.59 -15.23 -1.27
C ASP A 229 16.18 -16.55 -1.80
N PRO A 230 15.41 -17.37 -2.53
CA PRO A 230 15.82 -18.73 -2.86
C PRO A 230 16.97 -18.77 -3.88
N ALA A 231 17.18 -17.70 -4.63
CA ALA A 231 18.23 -17.59 -5.63
C ALA A 231 19.51 -16.94 -5.07
N ALA A 232 19.47 -16.41 -3.85
CA ALA A 232 20.61 -15.76 -3.23
C ALA A 232 21.64 -16.78 -2.71
N PRO A 233 22.90 -16.34 -2.47
CA PRO A 233 23.95 -17.24 -2.00
C PRO A 233 23.69 -17.95 -0.66
N ASP A 234 22.94 -17.31 0.24
CA ASP A 234 22.59 -17.83 1.56
C ASP A 234 21.17 -17.37 1.95
N PRO A 235 20.12 -18.14 1.63
CA PRO A 235 18.74 -17.82 1.99
C PRO A 235 18.47 -17.80 3.51
N GLY A 236 19.43 -18.17 4.36
CA GLY A 236 19.33 -18.02 5.82
C GLY A 236 19.53 -16.57 6.30
N VAL A 237 20.20 -15.74 5.49
CA VAL A 237 20.48 -14.33 5.79
C VAL A 237 20.12 -13.37 4.65
N HIS A 238 19.89 -13.87 3.44
CA HIS A 238 19.47 -13.07 2.30
C HIS A 238 17.96 -13.18 2.11
N PHE A 239 17.28 -12.05 2.28
CA PHE A 239 15.82 -11.97 2.23
C PHE A 239 15.36 -10.97 1.17
N GLY A 240 14.15 -11.22 0.67
CA GLY A 240 13.39 -10.34 -0.18
C GLY A 240 11.93 -10.26 0.27
N SER A 241 11.07 -9.70 -0.58
CA SER A 241 9.63 -9.61 -0.34
C SER A 241 8.87 -9.57 -1.67
N TYR A 242 7.66 -10.13 -1.72
CA TYR A 242 6.79 -9.96 -2.88
C TYR A 242 6.24 -8.54 -2.91
N LEU A 243 6.28 -7.92 -4.09
CA LEU A 243 5.79 -6.58 -4.35
C LEU A 243 4.59 -6.65 -5.28
N VAL A 244 3.45 -6.14 -4.81
CA VAL A 244 2.30 -5.84 -5.66
C VAL A 244 2.48 -4.46 -6.26
N PHE A 245 2.20 -4.32 -7.55
CA PHE A 245 1.99 -3.01 -8.18
C PHE A 245 0.65 -2.99 -8.90
N ARG A 246 -0.18 -1.97 -8.63
CA ARG A 246 -1.44 -1.71 -9.35
C ARG A 246 -1.60 -0.22 -9.60
N LYS A 247 -1.85 0.17 -10.84
CA LYS A 247 -2.27 1.53 -11.20
C LYS A 247 -3.78 1.63 -11.01
N LEU A 248 -4.20 2.37 -10.00
CA LEU A 248 -5.59 2.55 -9.62
C LEU A 248 -6.01 3.99 -9.91
N GLU A 249 -6.72 4.20 -11.01
CA GLU A 249 -7.27 5.51 -11.37
C GLU A 249 -8.41 5.90 -10.44
N GLN A 250 -8.46 7.17 -10.08
CA GLN A 250 -9.45 7.73 -9.17
C GLN A 250 -10.32 8.76 -9.90
N ASN A 251 -11.60 8.45 -10.03
CA ASN A 251 -12.61 9.41 -10.47
C ASN A 251 -13.07 10.24 -9.27
N VAL A 252 -12.33 11.31 -8.99
CA VAL A 252 -12.56 12.16 -7.81
C VAL A 252 -13.91 12.85 -7.88
N ARG A 253 -14.33 13.29 -9.06
CA ARG A 253 -15.68 13.85 -9.28
C ARG A 253 -16.77 12.88 -8.86
N LEU A 254 -16.73 11.64 -9.34
CA LEU A 254 -17.73 10.64 -9.02
C LEU A 254 -17.74 10.29 -7.53
N PHE A 255 -16.56 10.22 -6.91
CA PHE A 255 -16.47 9.97 -5.47
C PHE A 255 -17.06 11.11 -4.65
N LYS A 256 -16.73 12.37 -4.96
CA LYS A 256 -17.33 13.54 -4.28
C LYS A 256 -18.84 13.68 -4.52
N GLN A 257 -19.34 13.29 -5.70
CA GLN A 257 -20.78 13.17 -5.94
C GLN A 257 -21.42 12.08 -5.07
N ALA A 258 -20.72 10.96 -4.87
CA ALA A 258 -21.21 9.88 -4.01
C ALA A 258 -21.24 10.30 -2.52
N GLU A 259 -20.25 11.05 -2.05
CA GLU A 259 -20.27 11.65 -0.69
C GLU A 259 -21.48 12.57 -0.51
N GLN A 260 -21.71 13.49 -1.47
CA GLN A 260 -22.86 14.41 -1.44
C GLN A 260 -24.19 13.66 -1.47
N HIS A 261 -24.32 12.67 -2.37
CA HIS A 261 -25.55 11.89 -2.48
C HIS A 261 -25.83 11.07 -1.21
N LEU A 262 -24.80 10.48 -0.61
CA LEU A 262 -24.93 9.77 0.66
C LEU A 262 -25.36 10.70 1.80
N ALA A 263 -24.76 11.90 1.88
CA ALA A 263 -25.17 12.93 2.85
C ALA A 263 -26.64 13.33 2.66
N GLU A 264 -27.09 13.53 1.42
CA GLU A 264 -28.50 13.82 1.09
C GLU A 264 -29.44 12.69 1.51
N GLN A 265 -29.11 11.44 1.19
CA GLN A 265 -29.94 10.28 1.55
C GLN A 265 -30.07 10.14 3.06
N LEU A 266 -28.99 10.37 3.81
CA LEU A 266 -28.98 10.31 5.27
C LEU A 266 -29.46 11.60 5.95
N ALA A 267 -29.83 12.63 5.17
CA ALA A 267 -30.24 13.95 5.63
C ALA A 267 -29.19 14.63 6.55
N LEU A 268 -27.90 14.41 6.28
CA LEU A 268 -26.79 15.10 6.96
C LEU A 268 -26.72 16.55 6.46
N THR A 269 -26.47 17.50 7.36
CA THR A 269 -26.51 18.93 7.01
C THR A 269 -25.39 19.72 7.67
N GLY A 270 -25.02 20.86 7.07
CA GLY A 270 -23.89 21.66 7.53
C GLY A 270 -22.59 20.87 7.50
N GLU A 271 -21.73 21.10 8.49
CA GLU A 271 -20.44 20.40 8.63
C GLU A 271 -20.59 18.87 8.78
N ASP A 272 -21.73 18.38 9.28
CA ASP A 272 -21.96 16.94 9.44
C ASP A 272 -22.12 16.20 8.09
N ALA A 273 -22.31 16.93 6.98
CA ALA A 273 -22.32 16.33 5.64
C ALA A 273 -21.00 15.63 5.31
N GLU A 274 -19.86 16.12 5.84
CA GLU A 274 -18.54 15.50 5.65
C GLU A 274 -18.46 14.08 6.24
N ARG A 275 -19.32 13.76 7.23
CA ARG A 275 -19.36 12.43 7.83
C ARG A 275 -19.77 11.35 6.82
N ALA A 276 -20.48 11.71 5.74
CA ALA A 276 -20.80 10.76 4.66
C ALA A 276 -19.53 10.19 4.02
N GLY A 277 -18.55 11.05 3.70
CA GLY A 277 -17.27 10.59 3.18
C GLY A 277 -16.47 9.78 4.22
N ALA A 278 -16.50 10.23 5.47
CA ALA A 278 -15.90 9.47 6.58
C ALA A 278 -16.55 8.09 6.79
N MET A 279 -17.83 7.91 6.44
CA MET A 279 -18.50 6.60 6.47
C MET A 279 -18.03 5.67 5.35
N LEU A 280 -17.62 6.21 4.19
CA LEU A 280 -17.05 5.43 3.09
C LEU A 280 -15.63 4.97 3.42
N ILE A 281 -14.82 5.86 3.98
CA ILE A 281 -13.40 5.62 4.25
C ILE A 281 -13.18 4.97 5.63
N GLY A 282 -13.94 5.40 6.63
CA GLY A 282 -13.78 5.10 8.06
C GLY A 282 -12.93 6.12 8.83
N ARG A 283 -12.47 7.17 8.14
CA ARG A 283 -11.79 8.36 8.68
C ARG A 283 -12.29 9.60 7.93
N PHE A 284 -12.32 10.74 8.60
CA PHE A 284 -12.49 12.04 7.96
C PHE A 284 -11.27 12.39 7.09
N GLU A 285 -11.39 13.42 6.24
CA GLU A 285 -10.31 13.84 5.34
C GLU A 285 -9.02 14.22 6.09
N ASP A 286 -9.14 14.82 7.27
CA ASP A 286 -8.04 15.14 8.18
C ASP A 286 -7.41 13.90 8.85
N GLY A 287 -7.99 12.72 8.64
CA GLY A 287 -7.56 11.46 9.22
C GLY A 287 -8.23 11.09 10.53
N THR A 288 -9.14 11.89 11.09
CA THR A 288 -9.85 11.56 12.35
C THR A 288 -10.60 10.22 12.23
N PRO A 289 -10.38 9.22 13.12
CA PRO A 289 -11.09 7.94 13.04
C PRO A 289 -12.58 8.10 13.35
N LEU A 290 -13.46 7.66 12.42
CA LEU A 290 -14.92 7.78 12.59
C LEU A 290 -15.44 6.96 13.79
N VAL A 291 -14.73 5.90 14.19
CA VAL A 291 -15.09 5.11 15.39
C VAL A 291 -14.83 5.88 16.70
N VAL A 292 -13.95 6.86 16.67
CA VAL A 292 -13.56 7.66 17.84
C VAL A 292 -14.39 8.94 17.93
N GLN A 293 -14.52 9.69 16.82
CA GLN A 293 -15.21 10.98 16.79
C GLN A 293 -16.25 11.05 15.66
N SER A 294 -17.29 11.87 15.86
CA SER A 294 -18.34 12.14 14.87
C SER A 294 -18.05 13.34 13.96
N ALA A 295 -16.93 14.04 14.17
CA ALA A 295 -16.48 15.17 13.36
C ALA A 295 -14.95 15.15 13.26
N ALA A 296 -14.39 15.87 12.29
CA ALA A 296 -12.96 16.09 12.13
C ALA A 296 -12.35 16.91 13.29
N GLY A 297 -11.04 16.77 13.52
CA GLY A 297 -10.26 17.55 14.50
C GLY A 297 -9.12 16.78 15.20
N ALA A 298 -9.08 15.45 15.11
CA ALA A 298 -8.07 14.60 15.76
C ALA A 298 -6.87 14.29 14.84
N HIS A 299 -6.15 15.35 14.47
CA HIS A 299 -5.07 15.31 13.47
C HIS A 299 -3.71 15.84 14.01
N SER A 300 -3.54 15.94 15.34
CA SER A 300 -2.31 16.48 15.95
C SER A 300 -1.68 15.56 17.02
N PRO A 301 -1.04 14.45 16.64
CA PRO A 301 -0.98 13.89 15.28
C PRO A 301 -2.27 13.11 14.93
N VAL A 302 -2.38 12.66 13.67
CA VAL A 302 -3.48 11.78 13.25
C VAL A 302 -3.48 10.49 14.07
N GLU A 303 -4.64 10.11 14.61
CA GLU A 303 -4.77 8.98 15.55
C GLU A 303 -4.74 7.60 14.86
N ASN A 304 -4.28 6.57 15.57
CA ASN A 304 -4.36 5.17 15.13
C ASN A 304 -4.56 4.15 16.28
N ASP A 305 -4.56 4.58 17.54
CA ASP A 305 -4.76 3.78 18.74
C ASP A 305 -6.25 3.57 19.06
N PHE A 306 -6.93 2.83 18.18
CA PHE A 306 -8.33 2.47 18.37
C PHE A 306 -8.63 1.04 17.93
N SER A 307 -9.69 0.47 18.49
CA SER A 307 -10.31 -0.77 18.03
C SER A 307 -11.77 -0.54 17.67
N TYR A 308 -12.47 -1.58 17.24
CA TYR A 308 -13.93 -1.55 17.05
C TYR A 308 -14.70 -2.23 18.18
N ASP A 309 -14.04 -2.52 19.31
CA ASP A 309 -14.66 -3.24 20.43
C ASP A 309 -15.81 -2.47 21.09
N SER A 310 -15.74 -1.14 21.05
CA SER A 310 -16.82 -0.25 21.51
C SER A 310 -17.87 0.04 20.42
N ASP A 311 -17.69 -0.48 19.20
CA ASP A 311 -18.54 -0.24 18.03
C ASP A 311 -18.91 -1.55 17.31
N LYS A 312 -19.24 -2.57 18.09
CA LYS A 312 -19.61 -3.92 17.60
C LYS A 312 -20.88 -3.95 16.75
N LEU A 313 -21.70 -2.90 16.82
CA LEU A 313 -22.91 -2.73 16.03
C LEU A 313 -22.74 -1.78 14.84
N ALA A 314 -21.52 -1.27 14.62
CA ALA A 314 -21.19 -0.32 13.55
C ALA A 314 -22.11 0.93 13.52
N GLN A 315 -22.45 1.43 14.71
CA GLN A 315 -23.26 2.64 14.88
C GLN A 315 -22.41 3.90 14.72
N LYS A 316 -21.08 3.78 14.86
CA LYS A 316 -20.13 4.87 14.64
C LYS A 316 -19.46 4.75 13.27
N CYS A 317 -18.65 3.70 13.08
CA CYS A 317 -17.93 3.43 11.84
C CYS A 317 -18.59 2.24 11.12
N PRO A 318 -19.16 2.43 9.91
CA PRO A 318 -19.86 1.35 9.20
C PRO A 318 -18.98 0.11 8.98
N PHE A 319 -19.57 -1.09 9.04
CA PHE A 319 -18.86 -2.35 8.77
C PHE A 319 -18.16 -2.34 7.40
N GLN A 320 -18.80 -1.75 6.40
CA GLN A 320 -18.31 -1.63 5.03
C GLN A 320 -17.29 -0.50 4.82
N ALA A 321 -17.00 0.35 5.82
CA ALA A 321 -16.00 1.41 5.67
C ALA A 321 -14.64 0.84 5.27
N HIS A 322 -13.93 1.50 4.35
CA HIS A 322 -12.71 0.99 3.73
C HIS A 322 -11.69 0.47 4.75
N ILE A 323 -11.33 1.28 5.74
CA ILE A 323 -10.32 0.85 6.73
C ILE A 323 -10.80 -0.30 7.62
N ARG A 324 -12.12 -0.42 7.86
CA ARG A 324 -12.71 -1.50 8.68
C ARG A 324 -12.83 -2.80 7.89
N LYS A 325 -13.08 -2.70 6.57
CA LYS A 325 -12.99 -3.81 5.63
C LYS A 325 -11.56 -4.34 5.51
N THR A 326 -10.58 -3.45 5.34
CA THR A 326 -9.18 -3.86 5.12
C THR A 326 -8.42 -4.17 6.41
N ASN A 327 -8.97 -3.80 7.57
CA ASN A 327 -8.45 -4.15 8.89
C ASN A 327 -9.57 -4.06 9.93
N PRO A 328 -10.30 -5.16 10.19
CA PRO A 328 -11.34 -5.19 11.22
C PRO A 328 -10.79 -5.13 12.65
N ARG A 329 -9.47 -5.14 12.85
CA ARG A 329 -8.80 -5.03 14.16
C ARG A 329 -9.30 -6.04 15.20
N GLY A 330 -9.51 -7.29 14.77
CA GLY A 330 -10.02 -8.38 15.60
C GLY A 330 -11.54 -8.48 15.66
N SER A 331 -12.26 -7.60 14.96
CA SER A 331 -13.73 -7.59 14.90
C SER A 331 -14.32 -8.19 13.63
N GLY A 332 -13.52 -8.90 12.81
CA GLY A 332 -13.97 -9.45 11.53
C GLY A 332 -14.89 -10.66 11.68
N GLY A 333 -14.78 -11.38 12.80
CA GLY A 333 -15.69 -12.48 13.18
C GLY A 333 -15.57 -13.76 12.36
N ALA A 334 -14.66 -13.82 11.38
CA ALA A 334 -14.40 -15.00 10.55
C ALA A 334 -13.33 -15.93 11.15
N GLU A 335 -12.41 -15.38 11.94
CA GLU A 335 -11.25 -16.07 12.52
C GLU A 335 -10.76 -15.36 13.80
N PRO A 336 -9.86 -15.96 14.59
CA PRO A 336 -9.27 -15.31 15.75
C PRO A 336 -8.46 -14.04 15.38
N PRO A 337 -8.40 -13.01 16.23
CA PRO A 337 -7.71 -11.75 15.94
C PRO A 337 -6.23 -11.89 15.53
N GLU A 338 -5.53 -12.89 16.07
CA GLU A 338 -4.13 -13.17 15.73
C GLU A 338 -3.96 -13.72 14.31
N ALA A 339 -4.95 -14.47 13.82
CA ALA A 339 -4.98 -14.94 12.43
C ALA A 339 -5.42 -13.82 11.49
N GLU A 340 -6.45 -13.05 11.86
CA GLU A 340 -6.97 -11.92 11.09
C GLU A 340 -5.87 -10.90 10.76
N ARG A 341 -5.04 -10.54 11.74
CA ARG A 341 -3.95 -9.56 11.54
C ARG A 341 -2.83 -10.05 10.62
N ALA A 342 -2.69 -11.35 10.38
CA ALA A 342 -1.67 -11.91 9.51
C ALA A 342 -1.92 -11.60 8.03
N HIS A 343 -3.14 -11.18 7.68
CA HIS A 343 -3.52 -10.73 6.34
C HIS A 343 -3.10 -9.29 6.04
N LEU A 344 -2.73 -8.52 7.06
CA LEU A 344 -2.31 -7.13 6.91
C LEU A 344 -0.95 -7.05 6.17
N MET A 345 -0.73 -5.96 5.45
CA MET A 345 0.44 -5.77 4.61
C MET A 345 1.05 -4.37 4.75
N ALA A 346 2.31 -4.25 4.36
CA ALA A 346 3.03 -2.99 4.33
C ALA A 346 2.73 -2.23 3.03
N ARG A 347 1.97 -1.14 3.11
CA ARG A 347 1.60 -0.34 1.93
C ARG A 347 2.67 0.71 1.65
N ARG A 348 3.09 0.81 0.39
CA ARG A 348 4.13 1.71 -0.12
C ARG A 348 3.66 2.52 -1.34
N GLY A 349 2.34 2.71 -1.45
CA GLY A 349 1.74 3.48 -2.53
C GLY A 349 2.26 4.91 -2.65
N GLN A 350 2.01 5.53 -3.79
CA GLN A 350 2.23 6.94 -4.07
C GLN A 350 1.19 7.42 -5.09
N THR A 351 0.66 8.64 -4.95
CA THR A 351 -0.31 9.16 -5.93
C THR A 351 0.36 9.48 -7.26
N TYR A 352 -0.38 9.43 -8.36
CA TYR A 352 0.07 9.89 -9.68
C TYR A 352 -0.85 10.95 -10.25
N GLY A 353 -0.38 11.62 -11.30
CA GLY A 353 -1.17 12.61 -12.04
C GLY A 353 -1.14 13.98 -11.40
N GLN A 354 -1.49 14.99 -12.20
CA GLN A 354 -1.55 16.39 -11.80
C GLN A 354 -2.99 16.89 -11.81
N ARG A 355 -3.30 17.82 -10.91
CA ARG A 355 -4.60 18.49 -10.82
C ARG A 355 -4.39 19.95 -10.44
N THR A 356 -5.34 20.80 -10.79
CA THR A 356 -5.26 22.26 -10.59
C THR A 356 -6.03 22.77 -9.38
N ASP A 357 -6.87 21.92 -8.79
CA ASP A 357 -7.65 22.22 -7.60
C ASP A 357 -6.96 21.70 -6.33
N ASP A 358 -7.30 22.32 -5.20
CA ASP A 358 -6.91 21.84 -3.87
C ASP A 358 -7.81 20.64 -3.48
N PRO A 359 -7.26 19.43 -3.25
CA PRO A 359 -8.05 18.26 -2.87
C PRO A 359 -8.99 18.48 -1.69
N ASN A 360 -8.59 19.29 -0.70
CA ASN A 360 -9.39 19.60 0.50
C ASN A 360 -10.09 20.97 0.43
N GLY A 361 -9.98 21.69 -0.69
CA GLY A 361 -10.70 22.94 -0.88
C GLY A 361 -12.20 22.68 -1.10
N ASP A 362 -13.06 23.61 -0.66
CA ASP A 362 -14.50 23.59 -0.95
C ASP A 362 -14.76 23.90 -2.44
N VAL A 363 -14.63 22.86 -3.25
CA VAL A 363 -14.72 22.90 -4.72
C VAL A 363 -15.81 21.93 -5.17
N PRO A 364 -16.82 22.40 -5.93
CA PRO A 364 -17.89 21.54 -6.42
C PRO A 364 -17.37 20.33 -7.22
N PRO A 365 -18.01 19.15 -7.14
CA PRO A 365 -17.51 17.93 -7.77
C PRO A 365 -17.24 18.06 -9.28
N GLU A 366 -18.02 18.86 -10.01
CA GLU A 366 -17.85 19.08 -11.45
C GLU A 366 -16.51 19.72 -11.84
N TYR A 367 -15.77 20.30 -10.89
CA TYR A 367 -14.42 20.82 -11.12
C TYR A 367 -13.32 19.85 -10.69
N ARG A 368 -13.68 18.73 -10.06
CA ARG A 368 -12.75 17.66 -9.70
C ARG A 368 -12.39 16.82 -10.94
N PRO A 369 -11.19 16.22 -10.99
CA PRO A 369 -10.79 15.35 -12.08
C PRO A 369 -11.62 14.06 -12.13
N GLU A 370 -11.92 13.59 -13.34
CA GLU A 370 -12.62 12.31 -13.58
C GLU A 370 -11.65 11.16 -13.90
N ASN A 371 -10.44 11.48 -14.37
CA ASN A 371 -9.42 10.54 -14.83
C ASN A 371 -8.03 11.22 -14.80
N GLY A 372 -6.99 10.48 -15.17
CA GLY A 372 -5.61 10.98 -15.27
C GLY A 372 -4.91 11.19 -13.92
N VAL A 373 -5.58 10.87 -12.82
CA VAL A 373 -5.06 10.92 -11.45
C VAL A 373 -5.43 9.64 -10.71
N GLY A 374 -4.63 9.28 -9.72
CA GLY A 374 -4.96 8.14 -8.87
C GLY A 374 -3.81 7.69 -8.00
N LEU A 375 -3.78 6.40 -7.70
CA LEU A 375 -2.81 5.78 -6.82
C LEU A 375 -1.99 4.71 -7.56
N LEU A 376 -0.67 4.85 -7.53
CA LEU A 376 0.25 3.75 -7.81
C LEU A 376 0.30 2.89 -6.55
N PHE A 377 -0.67 1.99 -6.40
CA PHE A 377 -0.75 1.12 -5.25
C PHE A 377 0.43 0.14 -5.27
N MET A 378 1.18 0.14 -4.17
CA MET A 378 2.29 -0.77 -3.96
C MET A 378 2.20 -1.36 -2.55
N ALA A 379 2.48 -2.66 -2.43
CA ALA A 379 2.52 -3.32 -1.12
C ALA A 379 3.53 -4.46 -1.09
N PHE A 380 4.20 -4.60 0.05
CA PHE A 380 5.11 -5.72 0.33
C PHE A 380 4.41 -6.81 1.14
N ASN A 381 4.64 -8.05 0.73
CA ASN A 381 3.95 -9.25 1.20
C ASN A 381 4.97 -10.39 1.34
N SER A 382 4.82 -11.22 2.37
CA SER A 382 5.48 -12.54 2.38
C SER A 382 4.63 -13.62 1.70
N SER A 383 3.32 -13.39 1.55
CA SER A 383 2.38 -14.25 0.84
C SER A 383 1.30 -13.42 0.15
N LEU A 384 1.33 -13.37 -1.18
CA LEU A 384 0.38 -12.57 -1.97
C LEU A 384 -1.06 -13.08 -1.77
N GLY A 385 -1.22 -14.40 -1.80
CA GLY A 385 -2.51 -15.07 -1.63
C GLY A 385 -3.11 -14.91 -0.23
N ASN A 386 -2.28 -14.73 0.81
CA ASN A 386 -2.74 -14.54 2.19
C ASN A 386 -2.85 -13.06 2.59
N GLN A 387 -2.34 -12.12 1.80
CA GLN A 387 -2.30 -10.71 2.18
C GLN A 387 -3.06 -9.86 1.15
N PHE A 388 -2.41 -9.40 0.08
CA PHE A 388 -3.05 -8.56 -0.93
C PHE A 388 -4.30 -9.20 -1.55
N GLU A 389 -4.19 -10.41 -2.10
CA GLU A 389 -5.32 -11.05 -2.78
C GLU A 389 -6.41 -11.44 -1.78
N PHE A 390 -6.03 -11.84 -0.57
CA PHE A 390 -6.97 -12.13 0.51
C PHE A 390 -7.79 -10.89 0.87
N THR A 391 -7.11 -9.77 1.16
CA THR A 391 -7.73 -8.49 1.51
C THR A 391 -8.67 -8.02 0.41
N GLN A 392 -8.24 -8.07 -0.86
CA GLN A 392 -9.08 -7.64 -1.97
C GLN A 392 -10.29 -8.57 -2.15
N ARG A 393 -10.07 -9.89 -2.24
CA ARG A 393 -11.13 -10.84 -2.61
C ARG A 393 -12.04 -11.20 -1.44
N LEU A 394 -11.46 -11.58 -0.31
CA LEU A 394 -12.19 -12.18 0.81
C LEU A 394 -12.73 -11.14 1.78
N TRP A 395 -12.21 -9.90 1.76
CA TRP A 395 -12.72 -8.79 2.56
C TRP A 395 -13.39 -7.71 1.72
N ALA A 396 -12.64 -7.00 0.87
CA ALA A 396 -13.16 -5.82 0.16
C ALA A 396 -14.28 -6.17 -0.83
N ASN A 397 -14.08 -7.20 -1.67
CA ASN A 397 -15.09 -7.66 -2.63
C ASN A 397 -16.20 -8.52 -2.00
N ASN A 398 -16.05 -8.94 -0.74
CA ASN A 398 -16.98 -9.88 -0.12
C ASN A 398 -18.11 -9.13 0.60
N ALA A 399 -19.30 -9.14 0.01
CA ALA A 399 -20.48 -8.49 0.59
C ALA A 399 -20.88 -9.02 1.99
N GLY A 400 -20.46 -10.25 2.35
CA GLY A 400 -20.75 -10.89 3.63
C GLY A 400 -19.70 -10.68 4.72
N PHE A 401 -18.68 -9.85 4.47
CA PHE A 401 -17.61 -9.55 5.42
C PHE A 401 -17.66 -8.08 5.87
N PRO A 402 -17.30 -7.72 7.12
CA PRO A 402 -17.10 -8.62 8.27
C PRO A 402 -18.38 -9.37 8.65
N VAL A 403 -18.24 -10.40 9.48
CA VAL A 403 -19.40 -11.15 10.02
C VAL A 403 -20.12 -10.25 11.03
N THR A 404 -21.36 -9.90 10.73
CA THR A 404 -22.18 -9.01 11.56
C THR A 404 -22.91 -9.79 12.66
N PRO A 405 -23.18 -9.17 13.83
CA PRO A 405 -23.90 -9.84 14.92
C PRO A 405 -25.32 -10.30 14.58
N ASP A 406 -25.99 -9.61 13.65
CA ASP A 406 -27.35 -9.92 13.20
C ASP A 406 -27.40 -10.81 11.95
N GLY A 407 -26.24 -11.19 11.40
CA GLY A 407 -26.11 -12.01 10.19
C GLY A 407 -26.42 -11.27 8.89
N SER A 408 -26.59 -9.94 8.94
CA SER A 408 -26.72 -9.10 7.75
C SER A 408 -25.43 -9.05 6.93
N ARG A 409 -25.54 -8.64 5.66
CA ARG A 409 -24.39 -8.47 4.75
C ARG A 409 -24.04 -6.99 4.66
N PRO A 410 -22.87 -6.54 5.15
CA PRO A 410 -22.47 -5.13 5.10
C PRO A 410 -22.43 -4.53 3.69
N GLY A 411 -22.17 -5.37 2.68
CA GLY A 411 -21.89 -4.93 1.31
C GLY A 411 -20.40 -4.92 1.00
N LEU A 412 -20.05 -4.45 -0.19
CA LEU A 412 -18.67 -4.32 -0.63
C LEU A 412 -17.99 -3.14 0.08
N ASP A 413 -16.66 -3.16 0.10
CA ASP A 413 -15.88 -1.95 0.34
C ASP A 413 -16.25 -0.88 -0.72
N PRO A 414 -16.72 0.32 -0.32
CA PRO A 414 -17.21 1.31 -1.27
C PRO A 414 -16.09 1.98 -2.09
N VAL A 415 -14.84 1.91 -1.62
CA VAL A 415 -13.69 2.56 -2.25
C VAL A 415 -13.07 1.62 -3.27
N ILE A 416 -12.70 0.40 -2.86
CA ILE A 416 -11.94 -0.54 -3.70
C ILE A 416 -12.65 -1.85 -4.01
N GLY A 417 -13.86 -2.07 -3.48
CA GLY A 417 -14.62 -3.30 -3.73
C GLY A 417 -15.01 -3.40 -5.21
N GLN A 418 -14.74 -4.55 -5.81
CA GLN A 418 -15.04 -4.84 -7.21
C GLN A 418 -16.13 -5.93 -7.33
N GLY A 419 -17.01 -5.77 -8.31
CA GLY A 419 -18.14 -6.67 -8.55
C GLY A 419 -19.49 -5.97 -8.44
N GLU A 420 -20.56 -6.77 -8.35
CA GLU A 420 -21.92 -6.25 -8.18
C GLU A 420 -22.06 -5.59 -6.81
N ARG A 421 -22.41 -4.30 -6.79
CA ARG A 421 -22.54 -3.51 -5.56
C ARG A 421 -24.01 -3.50 -5.10
N PRO A 422 -24.33 -4.12 -3.96
CA PRO A 422 -25.66 -4.01 -3.37
C PRO A 422 -25.83 -2.64 -2.66
N GLY A 423 -27.07 -2.26 -2.37
CA GLY A 423 -27.33 -1.21 -1.39
C GLY A 423 -26.86 -1.66 0.00
N SER A 424 -26.54 -0.71 0.87
CA SER A 424 -26.04 -0.97 2.21
C SER A 424 -26.76 -0.10 3.25
N ASN A 425 -26.56 -0.40 4.53
CA ASN A 425 -27.17 0.36 5.62
C ASN A 425 -26.12 1.25 6.29
N TYR A 426 -26.48 2.48 6.61
CA TYR A 426 -25.66 3.44 7.36
C TYR A 426 -26.47 4.01 8.52
N SER A 427 -25.81 4.27 9.66
CA SER A 427 -26.45 4.97 10.77
C SER A 427 -26.50 6.47 10.49
N ARG A 428 -27.69 7.07 10.51
CA ARG A 428 -27.83 8.53 10.35
C ARG A 428 -27.22 9.27 11.52
N ASP A 429 -27.61 8.85 12.72
CA ASP A 429 -27.12 9.41 13.98
C ASP A 429 -25.91 8.61 14.48
N TRP A 430 -24.77 9.27 14.63
CA TRP A 430 -23.54 8.62 15.08
C TRP A 430 -23.69 8.04 16.48
N GLY A 431 -23.38 6.75 16.64
CA GLY A 431 -23.49 6.03 17.91
C GLY A 431 -24.92 5.62 18.31
N HIS A 432 -25.90 5.81 17.42
CA HIS A 432 -27.29 5.43 17.66
C HIS A 432 -27.74 4.29 16.74
N ASN A 433 -28.80 3.57 17.13
CA ASN A 433 -29.37 2.49 16.33
C ASN A 433 -30.39 3.06 15.32
N ASP A 434 -29.93 3.88 14.38
CA ASP A 434 -30.77 4.56 13.40
C ASP A 434 -30.28 4.33 11.96
N PHE A 435 -30.42 3.08 11.51
CA PHE A 435 -29.94 2.67 10.20
C PHE A 435 -30.94 2.98 9.09
N GLN A 436 -30.43 3.53 8.00
CA GLN A 436 -31.16 3.73 6.76
C GLN A 436 -30.49 2.97 5.62
N ALA A 437 -31.30 2.31 4.80
CA ALA A 437 -30.85 1.73 3.55
C ALA A 437 -30.58 2.83 2.52
N VAL A 438 -29.43 2.75 1.86
CA VAL A 438 -29.01 3.70 0.82
C VAL A 438 -28.70 2.97 -0.48
N ASP A 439 -28.67 3.72 -1.57
CA ASP A 439 -28.34 3.16 -2.88
C ASP A 439 -26.86 2.74 -2.94
N PRO A 440 -26.50 1.81 -3.85
CA PRO A 440 -25.11 1.38 -4.01
C PRO A 440 -24.18 2.57 -4.31
N ILE A 441 -23.08 2.67 -3.56
CA ILE A 441 -22.02 3.65 -3.83
C ILE A 441 -21.34 3.32 -5.17
N PRO A 442 -21.26 4.24 -6.13
CA PRO A 442 -20.65 3.98 -7.43
C PRO A 442 -19.15 3.67 -7.30
N GLN A 443 -18.63 2.79 -8.16
CA GLN A 443 -17.20 2.49 -8.20
C GLN A 443 -16.43 3.67 -8.81
N ALA A 444 -15.66 4.37 -7.98
CA ALA A 444 -14.84 5.50 -8.39
C ALA A 444 -13.34 5.17 -8.56
N VAL A 445 -12.96 3.91 -8.31
CA VAL A 445 -11.58 3.42 -8.50
C VAL A 445 -11.55 2.40 -9.62
N THR A 446 -10.67 2.59 -10.59
CA THR A 446 -10.52 1.69 -11.75
C THR A 446 -9.10 1.16 -11.85
N LEU A 447 -8.94 -0.16 -11.91
CA LEU A 447 -7.65 -0.76 -12.23
C LEU A 447 -7.30 -0.50 -13.70
N LEU A 448 -6.16 0.15 -13.92
CA LEU A 448 -5.57 0.36 -15.25
C LEU A 448 -4.47 -0.66 -15.58
N GLY A 449 -4.06 -1.48 -14.61
CA GLY A 449 -3.14 -2.60 -14.81
C GLY A 449 -2.13 -2.73 -13.67
N GLY A 450 -1.35 -3.81 -13.72
CA GLY A 450 -0.40 -4.12 -12.66
C GLY A 450 0.39 -5.39 -12.93
N GLU A 451 1.27 -5.73 -12.00
CA GLU A 451 2.03 -6.97 -12.00
C GLU A 451 2.49 -7.34 -10.58
N TYR A 452 2.82 -8.61 -10.37
CA TYR A 452 3.49 -9.09 -9.17
C TYR A 452 4.98 -9.27 -9.41
N PHE A 453 5.78 -8.77 -8.47
CA PHE A 453 7.23 -8.85 -8.49
C PHE A 453 7.73 -9.50 -7.20
N PHE A 454 8.99 -9.92 -7.21
CA PHE A 454 9.76 -10.20 -6.02
C PHE A 454 10.91 -9.21 -5.97
N ALA A 455 11.06 -8.49 -4.86
CA ALA A 455 12.21 -7.63 -4.59
C ALA A 455 13.32 -8.47 -3.94
N PRO A 456 14.34 -8.90 -4.70
CA PRO A 456 15.35 -9.83 -4.18
C PRO A 456 16.34 -9.15 -3.24
N SER A 457 17.16 -9.94 -2.59
CA SER A 457 18.30 -9.46 -1.79
C SER A 457 19.33 -8.74 -2.67
N LEU A 458 20.08 -7.82 -2.07
CA LEU A 458 21.20 -7.15 -2.74
C LEU A 458 22.31 -8.14 -3.07
N ALA A 459 22.54 -9.15 -2.21
CA ALA A 459 23.50 -10.23 -2.47
C ALA A 459 23.16 -11.03 -3.73
N PHE A 460 21.89 -11.32 -3.98
CA PHE A 460 21.45 -11.91 -5.24
C PHE A 460 21.80 -11.01 -6.43
N LEU A 461 21.42 -9.73 -6.39
CA LEU A 461 21.63 -8.81 -7.52
C LEU A 461 23.13 -8.62 -7.83
N ARG A 462 23.99 -8.56 -6.81
CA ARG A 462 25.44 -8.47 -7.00
C ARG A 462 26.06 -9.77 -7.52
N GLY A 463 25.42 -10.91 -7.29
CA GLY A 463 25.88 -12.25 -7.69
C GLY A 463 25.53 -12.66 -9.13
N LEU A 464 24.61 -11.94 -9.79
CA LEU A 464 24.19 -12.15 -11.20
C LEU A 464 25.28 -12.11 -12.40
#